data_AF-A0A118DPS5-F1
#
_entry.id   AF-A0A118DPS5-F1
#
_cell.length_a   1.000
_cell.length_b   1.000
_cell.length_c   1.000
_cell.angle_alpha   90.00
_cell.angle_beta   90.00
_cell.angle_gamma   90.00
#
_symmetry.space_group_name_H-M   'P 1'
#
loop_
_entity.id
_entity.type
_entity.pdbx_description
1 polymer ?
#
loop_
_entity_poly.entity_id
_entity_poly.type
_entity_poly.pdbx_seq_one_letter_code
_entity_poly.pdbx_strand_id
1 'polypeptide(L)'
;MRLTIRISGNSTSAQPSFAVLWLDTDEHLWSREAHQGIDLPMWGKVTDVAGAVALCSADSGEALCRLQGLSLSGLQPSTQEQEHGAAVLDKQSLRGAWRLQAIDTESIRPENREFTVVTR
;
A
#
# COMPACT_ATOMS: atom_id res chain seq x y z
N MET A 1 -0.79 4.99 12.66
CA MET A 1 -0.86 3.51 12.56
C MET A 1 -0.26 3.09 11.23
N ARG A 2 0.46 1.97 11.19
CA ARG A 2 1.11 1.45 9.97
C ARG A 2 0.52 0.11 9.57
N LEU A 3 0.20 -0.04 8.29
CA LEU A 3 -0.32 -1.27 7.71
C LEU A 3 0.74 -1.89 6.81
N THR A 4 0.95 -3.21 6.90
CA THR A 4 1.70 -3.96 5.88
C THR A 4 0.72 -4.65 4.97
N ILE A 5 0.71 -4.31 3.69
CA ILE A 5 -0.23 -4.85 2.70
C ILE A 5 0.56 -5.58 1.62
N ARG A 6 0.10 -6.79 1.26
CA ARG A 6 0.61 -7.51 0.10
C ARG A 6 -0.40 -7.44 -1.04
N ILE A 7 0.06 -7.02 -2.20
CA ILE A 7 -0.65 -7.16 -3.47
C ILE A 7 -0.05 -8.36 -4.21
N SER A 8 -0.91 -9.24 -4.71
CA SER A 8 -0.53 -10.38 -5.55
C SER A 8 -1.20 -10.25 -6.91
N GLY A 9 -0.44 -10.49 -7.98
CA GLY A 9 -0.99 -10.58 -9.32
C GLY A 9 -1.84 -11.84 -9.50
N ASN A 10 -2.63 -11.88 -10.57
CA ASN A 10 -3.51 -13.02 -10.90
C ASN A 10 -2.85 -14.10 -11.77
N SER A 11 -1.53 -14.01 -12.00
CA SER A 11 -0.84 -14.91 -12.91
C SER A 11 -0.62 -16.29 -12.29
N THR A 12 -0.83 -17.36 -13.08
CA THR A 12 -0.47 -18.75 -12.75
C THR A 12 1.01 -19.07 -13.04
N SER A 13 1.83 -18.06 -13.28
CA SER A 13 3.28 -18.16 -13.50
C SER A 13 3.98 -18.92 -12.36
N ALA A 14 5.05 -19.65 -12.72
CA ALA A 14 5.97 -20.28 -11.76
C ALA A 14 6.62 -19.26 -10.80
N GLN A 15 6.66 -17.98 -11.19
CA GLN A 15 7.03 -16.87 -10.32
C GLN A 15 5.85 -15.89 -10.24
N PRO A 16 5.01 -15.99 -9.19
CA PRO A 16 3.85 -15.12 -9.03
C PRO A 16 4.29 -13.69 -8.72
N SER A 17 3.70 -12.72 -9.42
CA SER A 17 4.01 -11.32 -9.19
C SER A 17 3.40 -10.81 -7.88
N PHE A 18 4.13 -9.95 -7.18
CA PHE A 18 3.67 -9.34 -5.93
C PHE A 18 4.29 -7.96 -5.69
N ALA A 19 3.69 -7.21 -4.77
CA ALA A 19 4.28 -6.05 -4.11
C ALA A 19 3.92 -6.09 -2.61
N VAL A 20 4.87 -5.76 -1.75
CA VAL A 20 4.66 -5.53 -0.30
C VAL A 20 4.80 -4.05 -0.05
N LEU A 21 3.80 -3.48 0.60
CA LEU A 21 3.66 -2.05 0.83
C LEU A 21 3.51 -1.78 2.32
N TRP A 22 4.07 -0.66 2.76
CA TRP A 22 3.72 -0.04 4.03
C TRP A 22 2.81 1.15 3.77
N LEU A 23 1.71 1.25 4.51
CA LEU A 23 0.83 2.42 4.52
C LEU A 23 0.89 3.05 5.89
N ASP A 24 1.24 4.33 5.95
CA ASP A 24 1.09 5.17 7.13
C ASP A 24 -0.27 5.87 7.04
N THR A 25 -1.19 5.49 7.91
CA THR A 25 -2.55 6.05 7.92
C THR A 25 -2.60 7.45 8.51
N ASP A 26 -1.61 7.84 9.31
CA ASP A 26 -1.60 9.13 9.97
C ASP A 26 -1.01 10.17 9.01
N GLU A 27 0.13 9.85 8.39
CA GLU A 27 0.80 10.69 7.40
C GLU A 27 0.17 10.60 6.01
N HIS A 28 -0.75 9.64 5.77
CA HIS A 28 -1.37 9.37 4.47
C HIS A 28 -0.34 9.10 3.37
N LEU A 29 0.68 8.32 3.71
CA LEU A 29 1.77 7.94 2.81
C LEU A 29 1.82 6.43 2.64
N TRP A 30 2.38 5.99 1.52
CA TRP A 30 2.73 4.59 1.34
C TRP A 30 4.12 4.46 0.75
N SER A 31 4.79 3.35 1.07
CA SER A 31 6.08 2.96 0.50
C SER A 31 6.03 1.51 0.02
N ARG A 32 6.86 1.18 -0.96
CA ARG A 32 7.04 -0.17 -1.49
C ARG A 32 8.31 -0.77 -0.90
N GLU A 33 8.12 -1.82 -0.10
CA GLU A 33 9.21 -2.49 0.62
C GLU A 33 9.85 -3.62 -0.20
N ALA A 34 9.03 -4.34 -0.97
CA ALA A 34 9.49 -5.42 -1.83
C ALA A 34 8.54 -5.60 -3.01
N HIS A 35 9.04 -6.12 -4.13
CA HIS A 35 8.19 -6.44 -5.27
C HIS A 35 8.82 -7.46 -6.22
N GLN A 36 7.98 -8.09 -7.02
CA GLN A 36 8.35 -8.89 -8.18
C GLN A 36 7.24 -8.75 -9.22
N GLY A 37 7.55 -8.29 -10.45
CA GLY A 37 6.59 -8.21 -11.56
C GLY A 37 5.44 -7.20 -11.42
N ILE A 38 5.15 -6.69 -10.22
CA ILE A 38 4.29 -5.52 -10.00
C ILE A 38 5.18 -4.30 -9.84
N ASP A 39 5.07 -3.34 -10.76
CA ASP A 39 5.90 -2.14 -10.75
C ASP A 39 5.09 -0.92 -10.28
N LEU A 40 5.18 -0.67 -8.99
CA LEU A 40 4.73 0.55 -8.32
C LEU A 40 5.96 1.41 -7.99
N PRO A 41 5.84 2.75 -7.94
CA PRO A 41 6.93 3.60 -7.48
C PRO A 41 7.33 3.27 -6.04
N MET A 42 8.49 3.77 -5.61
CA MET A 42 9.00 3.51 -4.27
C MET A 42 8.10 4.03 -3.16
N TRP A 43 7.37 5.12 -3.40
CA TRP A 43 6.45 5.69 -2.44
C TRP A 43 5.40 6.56 -3.14
N GLY A 44 4.39 6.96 -2.38
CA GLY A 44 3.33 7.84 -2.83
C GLY A 44 2.41 8.27 -1.71
N LYS A 45 1.24 8.79 -2.10
CA LYS A 45 0.20 9.25 -1.18
C LYS A 45 -0.94 8.25 -1.11
N VAL A 46 -1.52 8.10 0.07
CA VAL A 46 -2.72 7.31 0.29
C VAL A 46 -3.92 8.24 0.27
N THR A 47 -5.00 7.83 -0.39
CA THR A 47 -6.26 8.57 -0.41
C THR A 47 -7.42 7.63 -0.19
N ASP A 48 -8.25 7.93 0.80
CA ASP A 48 -9.51 7.23 1.00
C ASP A 48 -10.51 7.69 -0.08
N VAL A 49 -11.08 6.73 -0.81
CA VAL A 49 -12.07 6.98 -1.86
C VAL A 49 -13.27 6.08 -1.60
N ALA A 50 -14.44 6.42 -2.15
CA ALA A 50 -15.66 5.66 -1.90
C ALA A 50 -15.49 4.16 -2.20
N GLY A 51 -15.44 3.35 -1.13
CA GLY A 51 -15.32 1.89 -1.18
C GLY A 51 -13.91 1.32 -1.44
N ALA A 52 -12.86 2.13 -1.40
CA ALA A 52 -11.49 1.66 -1.59
C ALA A 52 -10.45 2.60 -1.01
N VAL A 53 -9.22 2.11 -0.87
CA VAL A 53 -8.04 2.97 -0.66
C VAL A 53 -7.28 3.10 -1.97
N ALA A 54 -7.03 4.33 -2.40
CA ALA A 54 -6.20 4.63 -3.57
C ALA A 54 -4.75 4.86 -3.16
N LEU A 55 -3.84 4.17 -3.86
CA LEU A 55 -2.40 4.38 -3.82
C LEU A 55 -2.05 5.32 -4.97
N CYS A 56 -1.76 6.57 -4.64
CA CYS A 56 -1.52 7.64 -5.60
C CYS A 56 -0.02 7.90 -5.75
N SER A 57 0.38 8.32 -6.95
CA SER A 57 1.73 8.82 -7.23
C SER A 57 2.07 10.02 -6.34
N ALA A 58 3.29 10.07 -5.81
CA ALA A 58 3.78 11.23 -5.08
C ALA A 58 3.79 12.50 -5.95
N ASP A 59 4.23 12.34 -7.20
CA ASP A 59 4.51 13.46 -8.12
C ASP A 59 3.25 13.94 -8.85
N SER A 60 2.48 13.00 -9.41
CA SER A 60 1.32 13.32 -10.26
C SER A 60 -0.01 13.33 -9.52
N GLY A 61 -0.09 12.71 -8.33
CA GLY A 61 -1.34 12.50 -7.61
C GLY A 61 -2.30 11.50 -8.28
N GLU A 62 -1.94 10.94 -9.43
CA GLU A 62 -2.76 9.94 -10.12
C GLU A 62 -2.84 8.64 -9.32
N ALA A 63 -4.02 8.02 -9.29
CA ALA A 63 -4.20 6.70 -8.72
C ALA A 63 -3.43 5.66 -9.55
N LEU A 64 -2.55 4.93 -8.88
CA LEU A 64 -1.75 3.86 -9.48
C LEU A 64 -2.36 2.50 -9.19
N CYS A 65 -2.96 2.36 -8.00
CA CYS A 65 -3.63 1.16 -7.57
C CYS A 65 -4.79 1.49 -6.64
N ARG A 66 -5.86 0.69 -6.69
CA ARG A 66 -7.01 0.76 -5.78
C ARG A 66 -7.17 -0.55 -5.04
N LEU A 67 -7.16 -0.48 -3.71
CA LEU A 67 -7.38 -1.58 -2.79
C LEU A 67 -8.89 -1.62 -2.46
N GLN A 68 -9.65 -2.38 -3.24
CA GLN A 68 -11.11 -2.40 -3.16
C GLN A 68 -11.56 -3.01 -1.84
N GLY A 69 -12.50 -2.35 -1.17
CA GLY A 69 -13.07 -2.78 0.11
C GLY A 69 -12.21 -2.49 1.34
N LEU A 70 -10.97 -2.00 1.16
CA LEU A 70 -10.18 -1.55 2.30
C LEU A 70 -10.76 -0.24 2.85
N SER A 71 -10.93 -0.17 4.17
CA SER A 71 -11.23 1.04 4.92
C SER A 71 -10.08 1.31 5.88
N LEU A 72 -9.52 2.53 5.89
CA LEU A 72 -8.50 2.91 6.88
C LEU A 72 -9.09 3.16 8.27
N SER A 73 -10.41 3.36 8.33
CA SER A 73 -11.14 3.55 9.57
C SER A 73 -11.55 2.20 10.17
N GLY A 74 -11.32 2.03 11.48
CA GLY A 74 -11.81 0.88 12.24
C GLY A 74 -10.98 -0.40 12.12
N LEU A 75 -9.81 -0.35 11.47
CA LEU A 75 -8.89 -1.49 11.44
C LEU A 75 -8.38 -1.81 12.85
N GLN A 76 -8.44 -3.09 13.20
CA GLN A 76 -7.96 -3.60 14.48
C GLN A 76 -7.11 -4.86 14.27
N PRO A 77 -6.06 -5.08 15.07
CA PRO A 77 -5.23 -6.28 14.96
C PRO A 77 -6.04 -7.59 14.99
N SER A 78 -7.18 -7.63 15.68
CA SER A 78 -8.07 -8.79 15.76
C SER A 78 -8.78 -9.13 14.45
N THR A 79 -8.94 -8.18 13.51
CA THR A 79 -9.62 -8.41 12.22
C THR A 79 -8.63 -8.61 11.08
N GLN A 80 -7.33 -8.49 11.33
CA GLN A 80 -6.27 -8.47 10.32
C GLN A 80 -6.36 -9.60 9.28
N GLU A 81 -6.61 -10.84 9.71
CA GLU A 81 -6.64 -12.00 8.80
C GLU A 81 -7.84 -12.00 7.83
N GLN A 82 -8.88 -11.23 8.17
CA GLN A 82 -10.11 -11.10 7.39
C GLN A 82 -10.00 -9.98 6.34
N GLU A 83 -9.03 -9.08 6.47
CA GLU A 83 -8.85 -7.93 5.60
C GLU A 83 -8.16 -8.33 4.28
N HIS A 84 -8.96 -8.48 3.23
CA HIS A 84 -8.51 -8.77 1.88
C HIS A 84 -9.53 -8.31 0.84
N GLY A 85 -9.10 -8.20 -0.41
CA GLY A 85 -10.00 -7.79 -1.50
C GLY A 85 -9.31 -7.74 -2.85
N ALA A 86 -9.98 -7.15 -3.83
CA ALA A 86 -9.44 -6.98 -5.17
C ALA A 86 -8.50 -5.77 -5.25
N ALA A 87 -7.34 -5.94 -5.88
CA ALA A 87 -6.45 -4.85 -6.24
C ALA A 87 -6.61 -4.52 -7.73
N VAL A 88 -6.87 -3.26 -8.06
CA VAL A 88 -6.95 -2.80 -9.45
C VAL A 88 -5.73 -1.92 -9.72
N LEU A 89 -4.88 -2.32 -10.68
CA LEU A 89 -3.69 -1.56 -11.07
C LEU A 89 -3.97 -0.79 -12.36
N ASP A 90 -4.06 0.53 -12.27
CA ASP A 90 -4.59 1.39 -13.34
C ASP A 90 -3.66 1.46 -14.56
N LYS A 91 -2.33 1.35 -14.38
CA LYS A 91 -1.35 1.40 -15.48
C LYS A 91 -1.29 0.15 -16.37
N GLN A 92 -1.77 -1.00 -15.87
CA GLN A 92 -1.64 -2.28 -16.57
C GLN A 92 -2.99 -2.99 -16.76
N SER A 93 -4.11 -2.39 -16.32
CA SER A 93 -5.41 -3.06 -16.21
C SER A 93 -5.33 -4.42 -15.51
N LEU A 94 -4.31 -4.61 -14.68
CA LEU A 94 -4.05 -5.86 -13.99
C LEU A 94 -4.99 -5.93 -12.78
N ARG A 95 -5.76 -7.02 -12.70
CA ARG A 95 -6.57 -7.32 -11.51
C ARG A 95 -5.80 -8.25 -10.61
N GLY A 96 -5.33 -7.76 -9.48
CA GLY A 96 -4.72 -8.57 -8.43
C GLY A 96 -5.66 -8.78 -7.24
N ALA A 97 -5.11 -9.33 -6.17
CA ALA A 97 -5.72 -9.35 -4.85
C ALA A 97 -4.81 -8.64 -3.87
N TRP A 98 -5.39 -7.94 -2.90
CA TRP A 98 -4.66 -7.41 -1.75
C TRP A 98 -5.04 -8.20 -0.49
N ARG A 99 -4.11 -8.27 0.45
CA ARG A 99 -4.34 -8.78 1.80
C ARG A 99 -3.53 -7.97 2.81
N LEU A 100 -4.15 -7.66 3.93
CA LEU A 100 -3.47 -7.09 5.08
C LEU A 100 -2.63 -8.16 5.78
N GLN A 101 -1.34 -7.90 5.95
CA GLN A 101 -0.39 -8.82 6.58
C GLN A 101 -0.07 -8.45 8.02
N ALA A 102 -0.08 -7.15 8.34
CA ALA A 102 0.21 -6.65 9.67
C ALA A 102 -0.50 -5.31 9.90
N ILE A 103 -0.97 -5.11 11.14
CA ILE A 103 -1.34 -3.80 11.68
C ILE A 103 -0.39 -3.48 12.82
N ASP A 104 0.41 -2.44 12.64
CA ASP A 104 1.24 -1.85 13.67
C ASP A 104 0.56 -0.58 14.21
N THR A 105 0.12 -0.64 15.45
CA THR A 105 -0.56 0.47 16.13
C THR A 105 0.39 1.34 16.93
N GLU A 106 1.67 0.96 17.02
CA GLU A 106 2.64 1.78 17.73
C GLU A 106 2.82 3.11 17.00
N SER A 107 2.58 4.19 17.74
CA SER A 107 2.95 5.52 17.29
C SER A 107 4.48 5.62 17.35
N ILE A 108 5.15 5.16 16.31
CA ILE A 108 6.60 5.30 16.20
C ILE A 108 6.88 6.80 16.15
N ARG A 109 7.31 7.38 17.28
CA ARG A 109 7.96 8.68 17.26
C ARG A 109 9.24 8.48 16.46
N PRO A 110 9.42 9.12 15.29
CA PRO A 110 10.67 9.01 14.57
C PRO A 110 11.79 9.47 15.51
N GLU A 111 12.73 8.57 15.81
CA GLU A 111 13.90 8.86 16.63
C GLU A 111 14.78 9.95 16.00
N ASN A 112 14.70 10.10 14.67
CA ASN A 112 15.36 11.14 13.89
C ASN A 112 14.33 11.80 12.96
N ARG A 113 14.06 13.09 13.18
CA ARG A 113 13.21 13.94 12.31
C ARG A 113 13.98 14.70 11.24
N GLU A 114 15.26 14.39 11.04
CA GLU A 114 16.14 15.16 10.16
C GLU A 114 16.32 14.45 8.82
N PHE A 115 15.49 14.81 7.84
CA PHE A 115 15.83 14.57 6.44
C PHE A 115 16.86 15.63 6.01
N THR A 116 18.14 15.26 5.93
CA THR A 116 19.14 16.16 5.33
C THR A 116 19.04 16.05 3.82
N VAL A 117 18.67 17.15 3.16
CA VAL A 117 18.75 17.30 1.71
C VAL A 117 20.23 17.24 1.32
N VAL A 118 20.66 16.19 0.62
CA VAL A 118 21.98 16.18 -0.03
C VAL A 118 21.84 16.92 -1.35
N THR A 119 22.20 18.20 -1.37
CA THR A 119 22.42 18.94 -2.61
C THR A 119 23.69 18.40 -3.27
N ARG A 120 23.61 17.99 -4.54
CA ARG A 120 24.78 17.84 -5.40
C ARG A 120 24.53 18.47 -6.75
#